data_AF-A0A2S4L5T5-F1
#
_entry.id   AF-A0A2S4L5T5-F1
#
_cell.length_a   1.000
_cell.length_b   1.000
_cell.length_c   1.000
_cell.angle_alpha   90.00
_cell.angle_beta   90.00
_cell.angle_gamma   90.00
#
_symmetry.space_group_name_H-M   'P 1'
#
loop_
_entity.id
_entity.type
_entity.pdbx_description
1 polymer ?
#
loop_
_entity_poly.entity_id
_entity_poly.type
_entity_poly.pdbx_seq_one_letter_code
_entity_poly.pdbx_strand_id
1 'polypeptide(L)'
;KPSPWVSLSRVRCLPSCVTFCGRLQSIARLSIPATMAVIPAVPGLTINVKVACQIATEYAPPEEETFGEDQGVTASIPRSTCYIESTSGLSFSVQTTVTPEFERIAPYDALAVRVYIDGQYIHGEWYYKSDINWTRSFIREISSGSTPSDRKGFVVRRTFTFAPVSCVEDVARTRIVQDAKTARSLGVIRVTASVGRGEKAVLYAGNTFRGNQKLELAEKAMKGKELSHGTSFPAGAVGVQPRMVSFNHERDVAEFFFKYRSRGALQRELIIPQSPASTPVLDEIDGLSELEIRRLAREMLRAKQEDRRSERRATVKRENDDTDRTGPAREFKMVRMDDGKEAVDLTDD
;
A
#
# COMPACT_ATOMS: atom_id res chain seq x y z
N LYS A 1 54.31 -28.02 2.86
CA LYS A 1 53.25 -28.89 2.29
C LYS A 1 52.57 -28.11 1.17
N PRO A 2 52.50 -28.65 -0.05
CA PRO A 2 52.39 -27.87 -1.27
C PRO A 2 50.94 -27.56 -1.65
N SER A 3 50.73 -26.40 -2.27
CA SER A 3 49.74 -26.16 -3.33
C SER A 3 50.22 -26.87 -4.63
N PRO A 4 49.43 -27.15 -5.71
CA PRO A 4 48.46 -26.18 -6.25
C PRO A 4 47.37 -26.66 -7.29
N TRP A 5 46.63 -25.67 -7.87
CA TRP A 5 45.97 -25.56 -9.21
C TRP A 5 44.82 -26.51 -9.69
N VAL A 6 43.61 -25.89 -9.86
CA VAL A 6 42.72 -25.79 -11.05
C VAL A 6 42.06 -27.03 -11.70
N SER A 7 40.71 -27.00 -11.86
CA SER A 7 40.02 -26.94 -13.18
C SER A 7 38.48 -27.03 -13.07
N LEU A 8 37.82 -26.21 -13.91
CA LEU A 8 36.38 -26.20 -14.21
C LEU A 8 35.91 -27.49 -14.94
N SER A 9 34.63 -27.82 -14.78
CA SER A 9 33.84 -28.51 -15.81
C SER A 9 32.42 -27.92 -15.91
N ARG A 10 32.12 -27.41 -17.11
CA ARG A 10 30.81 -26.98 -17.60
C ARG A 10 29.89 -28.19 -17.78
N VAL A 11 28.59 -28.01 -17.55
CA VAL A 11 27.55 -28.82 -18.22
C VAL A 11 26.65 -27.87 -19.01
N ARG A 12 26.71 -28.01 -20.34
CA ARG A 12 25.76 -27.46 -21.32
C ARG A 12 24.67 -28.51 -21.51
N CYS A 13 23.41 -28.09 -21.52
CA CYS A 13 22.32 -28.81 -22.19
C CYS A 13 21.55 -27.82 -23.08
N LEU A 14 21.37 -28.21 -24.33
CA LEU A 14 20.66 -27.56 -25.43
C LEU A 14 20.05 -28.69 -26.30
N PRO A 15 19.13 -28.44 -27.24
CA PRO A 15 17.68 -28.63 -27.04
C PRO A 15 17.03 -29.58 -28.08
N SER A 16 15.74 -29.89 -27.92
CA SER A 16 14.80 -30.38 -28.96
C SER A 16 13.47 -30.75 -28.25
N CYS A 17 12.26 -30.68 -28.80
CA CYS A 17 11.74 -30.33 -30.11
C CYS A 17 10.20 -30.15 -29.98
N VAL A 18 9.58 -29.75 -31.10
CA VAL A 18 8.18 -29.95 -31.54
C VAL A 18 7.20 -28.78 -31.35
N THR A 19 7.04 -28.10 -32.49
CA THR A 19 5.93 -27.28 -32.98
C THR A 19 4.58 -28.02 -32.96
N PHE A 20 3.53 -27.37 -32.47
CA PHE A 20 2.16 -27.64 -32.92
C PHE A 20 1.44 -26.32 -33.17
N CYS A 21 0.99 -26.16 -34.41
CA CYS A 21 0.30 -25.00 -34.95
C CYS A 21 -1.20 -25.17 -34.71
N GLY A 22 -1.83 -24.23 -34.00
CA GLY A 22 -3.27 -24.17 -33.80
C GLY A 22 -3.73 -22.72 -33.74
N ARG A 23 -4.28 -22.23 -34.86
CA ARG A 23 -4.96 -20.93 -34.96
C ARG A 23 -6.14 -20.89 -34.00
N LEU A 24 -6.12 -19.95 -33.06
CA LEU A 24 -7.33 -19.39 -32.43
C LEU A 24 -7.16 -17.87 -32.36
N GLN A 25 -8.15 -17.18 -32.92
CA GLN A 25 -8.21 -15.73 -33.02
C GLN A 25 -8.16 -15.11 -31.62
N SER A 26 -7.11 -14.33 -31.36
CA SER A 26 -6.97 -13.58 -30.12
C SER A 26 -7.83 -12.32 -30.20
N ILE A 27 -8.92 -12.32 -29.44
CA ILE A 27 -9.61 -11.10 -29.03
C ILE A 27 -8.58 -10.21 -28.34
N ALA A 28 -8.36 -9.01 -28.86
CA ALA A 28 -7.46 -8.03 -28.28
C ALA A 28 -7.97 -7.64 -26.90
N ARG A 29 -7.41 -8.25 -25.85
CA ARG A 29 -7.49 -7.72 -24.50
C ARG A 29 -6.71 -6.41 -24.52
N LEU A 30 -7.38 -5.29 -24.21
CA LEU A 30 -6.73 -4.03 -23.85
C LEU A 30 -5.86 -4.30 -22.62
N SER A 31 -4.62 -4.71 -22.87
CA SER A 31 -3.59 -4.85 -21.85
C SER A 31 -3.17 -3.44 -21.49
N ILE A 32 -3.57 -2.98 -20.31
CA ILE A 32 -2.88 -1.85 -19.66
C ILE A 32 -1.41 -2.27 -19.57
N PRO A 33 -0.46 -1.45 -20.07
CA PRO A 33 0.94 -1.83 -20.05
C PRO A 33 1.39 -1.95 -18.59
N ALA A 34 1.95 -3.11 -18.24
CA ALA A 34 2.73 -3.24 -17.01
C ALA A 34 3.93 -2.29 -17.15
N THR A 35 3.88 -1.17 -16.46
CA THR A 35 4.97 -0.20 -16.43
C THR A 35 5.99 -0.65 -15.38
N MET A 36 7.28 -0.47 -15.65
CA MET A 36 8.28 -0.50 -14.58
C MET A 36 8.33 0.89 -13.92
N ALA A 37 8.48 0.97 -12.60
CA ALA A 37 8.70 2.22 -11.88
C ALA A 37 10.11 2.75 -12.18
N VAL A 38 10.24 3.34 -13.36
CA VAL A 38 11.44 4.03 -13.81
C VAL A 38 11.13 5.51 -13.80
N ILE A 39 12.01 6.29 -13.18
CA ILE A 39 11.95 7.74 -13.26
C ILE A 39 12.92 8.16 -14.38
N PRO A 40 12.43 8.68 -15.52
CA PRO A 40 13.31 9.08 -16.63
C PRO A 40 14.37 10.12 -16.22
N ALA A 41 14.06 10.94 -15.22
CA ALA A 41 14.96 11.95 -14.68
C ALA A 41 16.14 11.39 -13.85
N VAL A 42 16.14 10.08 -13.53
CA VAL A 42 17.25 9.40 -12.87
C VAL A 42 17.60 8.11 -13.63
N PRO A 43 18.27 8.22 -14.79
CA PRO A 43 18.67 7.08 -15.60
C PRO A 43 19.49 6.07 -14.79
N GLY A 44 19.36 4.79 -15.14
CA GLY A 44 20.09 3.70 -14.50
C GLY A 44 19.72 3.39 -13.04
N LEU A 45 18.74 4.05 -12.44
CA LEU A 45 18.15 3.63 -11.17
C LEU A 45 16.74 3.08 -11.39
N THR A 46 16.49 1.87 -10.93
CA THR A 46 15.16 1.24 -10.98
C THR A 46 14.83 0.64 -9.63
N ILE A 47 13.63 0.91 -9.14
CA ILE A 47 13.09 0.32 -7.91
C ILE A 47 11.89 -0.54 -8.30
N ASN A 48 11.85 -1.77 -7.82
CA ASN A 48 10.71 -2.66 -7.98
C ASN A 48 10.26 -3.19 -6.63
N VAL A 49 8.97 -3.46 -6.47
CA VAL A 49 8.48 -4.28 -5.36
C VAL A 49 8.31 -5.70 -5.84
N LYS A 50 8.83 -6.67 -5.09
CA LYS A 50 8.54 -8.09 -5.31
C LYS A 50 7.51 -8.58 -4.32
N VAL A 51 6.49 -9.28 -4.79
CA VAL A 51 5.50 -9.97 -3.98
C VAL A 51 5.67 -11.47 -4.21
N ALA A 52 5.81 -12.25 -3.13
CA ALA A 52 6.11 -13.69 -3.23
C ALA A 52 7.33 -13.99 -4.14
N CYS A 53 8.39 -13.19 -4.04
CA CYS A 53 9.64 -13.27 -4.82
C CYS A 53 9.51 -12.95 -6.32
N GLN A 54 8.34 -12.55 -6.80
CA GLN A 54 8.12 -12.12 -8.19
C GLN A 54 7.96 -10.62 -8.27
N ILE A 55 8.49 -9.97 -9.31
CA ILE A 55 8.27 -8.53 -9.54
C ILE A 55 6.77 -8.29 -9.66
N ALA A 56 6.24 -7.38 -8.85
CA ALA A 56 4.83 -7.05 -8.85
C ALA A 56 4.45 -6.38 -10.17
N THR A 57 3.26 -6.69 -10.67
CA THR A 57 2.67 -5.91 -11.76
C THR A 57 2.35 -4.53 -11.24
N GLU A 58 2.87 -3.50 -11.89
CA GLU A 58 2.56 -2.11 -11.57
C GLU A 58 1.49 -1.56 -12.51
N TYR A 59 0.61 -0.75 -11.95
CA TYR A 59 -0.47 -0.08 -12.65
C TYR A 59 -0.31 1.44 -12.51
N ALA A 60 -0.55 2.16 -13.59
CA ALA A 60 -0.49 3.61 -13.58
C ALA A 60 -1.57 4.20 -12.65
N PRO A 61 -1.28 5.31 -11.95
CA PRO A 61 -2.30 6.05 -11.21
C PRO A 61 -3.32 6.69 -12.17
N PRO A 62 -4.54 6.98 -11.73
CA PRO A 62 -5.51 7.75 -12.51
C PRO A 62 -4.96 9.14 -12.85
N GLU A 63 -5.36 9.70 -13.98
CA GLU A 63 -4.87 11.00 -14.46
C GLU A 63 -5.06 12.13 -13.43
N GLU A 64 -6.11 12.08 -12.62
CA GLU A 64 -6.39 13.06 -11.56
C GLU A 64 -5.36 13.02 -10.41
N GLU A 65 -4.73 11.87 -10.13
CA GLU A 65 -3.71 11.75 -9.09
C GLU A 65 -2.32 12.21 -9.57
N THR A 66 -2.10 12.29 -10.88
CA THR A 66 -0.83 12.80 -11.45
C THR A 66 -0.65 14.31 -11.31
N PHE A 67 -1.73 15.06 -11.05
CA PHE A 67 -1.70 16.54 -10.95
C PHE A 67 -1.94 17.08 -9.53
N GLY A 68 -1.94 16.20 -8.52
CA GLY A 68 -2.25 16.54 -7.13
C GLY A 68 -1.05 16.70 -6.20
N GLU A 69 -0.06 17.53 -6.54
CA GLU A 69 0.83 18.19 -5.56
C GLU A 69 1.10 19.63 -6.04
N ASP A 70 0.79 20.59 -5.17
CA ASP A 70 0.58 22.00 -5.48
C ASP A 70 1.85 22.78 -5.83
N GLN A 71 1.57 23.93 -6.43
CA GLN A 71 2.42 25.00 -6.96
C GLN A 71 3.54 25.49 -6.03
N GLY A 72 4.74 25.62 -6.59
CA GLY A 72 5.82 26.39 -6.00
C GLY A 72 7.16 26.08 -6.67
N VAL A 73 7.69 27.03 -7.44
CA VAL A 73 8.97 26.95 -8.16
C VAL A 73 10.12 26.69 -7.17
N THR A 74 10.39 25.42 -6.92
CA THR A 74 11.63 24.85 -6.40
C THR A 74 11.78 23.51 -7.11
N ALA A 75 12.97 23.14 -7.58
CA ALA A 75 13.17 21.90 -8.35
C ALA A 75 12.68 20.69 -7.54
N SER A 76 11.44 20.25 -7.79
CA SER A 76 10.81 19.13 -7.10
C SER A 76 11.62 17.88 -7.40
N ILE A 77 11.97 17.12 -6.37
CA ILE A 77 12.68 15.85 -6.52
C ILE A 77 11.84 14.96 -7.44
N PRO A 78 12.44 14.33 -8.47
CA PRO A 78 11.71 13.45 -9.36
C PRO A 78 10.92 12.36 -8.61
N ARG A 79 9.64 12.19 -8.97
CA ARG A 79 8.74 11.22 -8.32
C ARG A 79 8.16 10.23 -9.33
N SER A 80 7.97 8.98 -8.90
CA SER A 80 7.14 7.99 -9.60
C SER A 80 6.15 7.40 -8.63
N THR A 81 4.89 7.32 -9.04
CA THR A 81 3.80 6.71 -8.27
C THR A 81 3.15 5.65 -9.12
N CYS A 82 2.97 4.46 -8.57
CA CYS A 82 2.24 3.38 -9.21
C CYS A 82 1.46 2.56 -8.18
N TYR A 83 0.51 1.78 -8.66
CA TYR A 83 -0.26 0.83 -7.87
C TYR A 83 0.27 -0.58 -8.04
N ILE A 84 0.26 -1.38 -6.98
CA ILE A 84 0.60 -2.81 -7.03
C ILE A 84 -0.47 -3.65 -6.35
N GLU A 85 -0.67 -4.87 -6.84
CA GLU A 85 -1.53 -5.85 -6.17
C GLU A 85 -0.86 -6.38 -4.89
N SER A 86 -1.61 -6.43 -3.80
CA SER A 86 -1.21 -7.01 -2.51
C SER A 86 -2.19 -8.07 -2.06
N THR A 87 -1.67 -9.08 -1.39
CA THR A 87 -2.46 -10.17 -0.80
C THR A 87 -1.94 -10.44 0.60
N SER A 88 -2.84 -10.43 1.58
CA SER A 88 -2.54 -10.69 2.99
C SER A 88 -1.81 -12.01 3.17
N GLY A 89 -0.82 -12.02 4.06
CA GLY A 89 0.02 -13.18 4.35
C GLY A 89 1.20 -13.37 3.40
N LEU A 90 1.21 -12.71 2.23
CA LEU A 90 2.36 -12.78 1.33
C LEU A 90 3.50 -11.87 1.79
N SER A 91 4.72 -12.39 1.72
CA SER A 91 5.93 -11.61 1.92
C SER A 91 6.23 -10.74 0.70
N PHE A 92 6.84 -9.60 0.93
CA PHE A 92 7.33 -8.73 -0.14
C PHE A 92 8.73 -8.20 0.15
N SER A 93 9.37 -7.64 -0.88
CA SER A 93 10.68 -7.02 -0.77
C SER A 93 10.81 -5.85 -1.75
N VAL A 94 11.73 -4.93 -1.45
CA VAL A 94 12.08 -3.82 -2.34
C VAL A 94 13.39 -4.17 -3.03
N GLN A 95 13.36 -4.28 -4.36
CA GLN A 95 14.53 -4.51 -5.18
C GLN A 95 15.03 -3.17 -5.74
N THR A 96 16.31 -2.89 -5.52
CA THR A 96 17.03 -1.80 -6.18
C THR A 96 17.91 -2.38 -7.27
N THR A 97 17.77 -1.87 -8.48
CA THR A 97 18.67 -2.14 -9.60
C THR A 97 19.36 -0.84 -9.97
N VAL A 98 20.69 -0.89 -10.03
CA VAL A 98 21.52 0.23 -10.47
C VAL A 98 22.34 -0.23 -11.67
N THR A 99 22.28 0.51 -12.77
CA THR A 99 23.03 0.26 -14.00
C THR A 99 24.15 1.30 -14.17
N PRO A 100 25.11 1.09 -15.09
CA PRO A 100 26.16 2.07 -15.38
C PRO A 100 25.65 3.42 -15.91
N GLU A 101 24.39 3.49 -16.35
CA GLU A 101 23.74 4.75 -16.78
C GLU A 101 23.44 5.68 -15.61
N PHE A 102 23.45 5.15 -14.38
CA PHE A 102 23.32 5.97 -13.18
C PHE A 102 24.54 6.87 -13.07
N GLU A 103 24.36 8.13 -13.45
CA GLU A 103 25.43 9.10 -13.51
C GLU A 103 26.08 9.25 -12.14
N ARG A 104 27.41 9.21 -12.14
CA ARG A 104 28.20 9.49 -10.95
C ARG A 104 27.98 10.93 -10.55
N ILE A 105 27.20 11.14 -9.49
CA ILE A 105 26.95 12.48 -8.99
C ILE A 105 28.17 12.92 -8.18
N ALA A 106 29.26 13.34 -8.84
CA ALA A 106 30.29 14.11 -8.15
C ALA A 106 29.61 15.37 -7.56
N PRO A 107 29.88 15.76 -6.30
CA PRO A 107 30.97 15.31 -5.43
C PRO A 107 30.57 14.21 -4.42
N TYR A 108 29.46 13.50 -4.62
CA TYR A 108 28.96 12.49 -3.68
C TYR A 108 29.66 11.14 -3.83
N ASP A 109 29.75 10.41 -2.71
CA ASP A 109 30.52 9.18 -2.57
C ASP A 109 29.64 7.95 -2.37
N ALA A 110 28.35 8.13 -2.09
CA ALA A 110 27.41 7.04 -1.84
C ALA A 110 26.02 7.33 -2.41
N LEU A 111 25.34 6.26 -2.84
CA LEU A 111 23.89 6.23 -3.07
C LEU A 111 23.22 5.59 -1.84
N ALA A 112 22.26 6.26 -1.25
CA ALA A 112 21.38 5.72 -0.23
C ALA A 112 20.04 5.33 -0.83
N VAL A 113 19.53 4.18 -0.41
CA VAL A 113 18.13 3.80 -0.64
C VAL A 113 17.47 3.58 0.71
N ARG A 114 16.40 4.31 0.99
CA ARG A 114 15.62 4.17 2.23
C ARG A 114 14.21 3.71 1.92
N VAL A 115 13.74 2.76 2.73
CA VAL A 115 12.41 2.17 2.60
C VAL A 115 11.56 2.61 3.79
N TYR A 116 10.43 3.23 3.46
CA TYR A 116 9.37 3.58 4.37
C TYR A 116 8.14 2.76 4.01
N ILE A 117 7.48 2.20 5.01
CA ILE A 117 6.27 1.38 4.83
C ILE A 117 5.22 1.95 5.76
N ASP A 118 4.06 2.27 5.22
CA ASP A 118 2.94 2.86 5.97
C ASP A 118 3.29 4.16 6.72
N GLY A 119 4.24 4.93 6.17
CA GLY A 119 4.75 6.18 6.75
C GLY A 119 5.86 5.99 7.79
N GLN A 120 6.22 4.75 8.13
CA GLN A 120 7.28 4.45 9.07
C GLN A 120 8.60 4.15 8.35
N TYR A 121 9.72 4.70 8.82
CA TYR A 121 11.06 4.30 8.36
C TYR A 121 11.38 2.87 8.82
N ILE A 122 11.74 2.01 7.86
CA ILE A 122 11.96 0.58 8.12
C ILE A 122 13.41 0.18 7.99
N HIS A 123 14.05 0.59 6.90
CA HIS A 123 15.43 0.22 6.59
C HIS A 123 16.07 1.20 5.61
N GLY A 124 17.40 1.23 5.56
CA GLY A 124 18.13 1.91 4.50
C GLY A 124 19.46 1.23 4.24
N GLU A 125 19.85 1.18 2.97
CA GLU A 125 21.14 0.66 2.52
C GLU A 125 21.95 1.76 1.84
N TRP A 126 23.27 1.64 1.95
CA TRP A 126 24.23 2.56 1.36
C TRP A 126 25.13 1.82 0.40
N TYR A 127 25.33 2.42 -0.77
CA TYR A 127 26.11 1.89 -1.87
C TYR A 127 27.27 2.84 -2.12
N TYR A 128 28.43 2.54 -1.56
CA TYR A 128 29.62 3.39 -1.66
C TYR A 128 30.31 3.23 -3.01
N LYS A 129 30.91 4.33 -3.46
CA LYS A 129 31.74 4.37 -4.66
C LYS A 129 32.91 3.39 -4.60
N SER A 130 33.50 3.20 -3.42
CA SER A 130 34.61 2.30 -3.16
C SER A 130 34.22 0.81 -3.21
N ASP A 131 32.99 0.49 -2.86
CA ASP A 131 32.59 -0.88 -2.51
C ASP A 131 31.95 -1.61 -3.69
N ILE A 132 31.52 -0.85 -4.71
CA ILE A 132 30.76 -1.36 -5.84
C ILE A 132 31.47 -1.00 -7.14
N ASN A 133 31.53 -1.95 -8.05
CA ASN A 133 31.97 -1.68 -9.40
C ASN A 133 30.84 -1.04 -10.21
N TRP A 134 30.78 0.29 -10.21
CA TRP A 134 29.79 1.10 -10.95
C TRP A 134 29.85 0.96 -12.48
N THR A 135 30.83 0.24 -13.03
CA THR A 135 30.86 -0.10 -14.46
C THR A 135 29.99 -1.29 -14.81
N ARG A 136 29.38 -1.95 -13.81
CA ARG A 136 28.48 -3.08 -13.99
C ARG A 136 27.18 -2.83 -13.24
N SER A 137 26.09 -3.34 -13.79
CA SER A 137 24.82 -3.32 -13.09
C SER A 137 24.88 -4.19 -11.84
N PHE A 138 24.22 -3.75 -10.77
CA PHE A 138 24.05 -4.53 -9.56
C PHE A 138 22.59 -4.47 -9.08
N ILE A 139 22.20 -5.53 -8.39
CA ILE A 139 20.87 -5.69 -7.81
C ILE A 139 21.02 -5.91 -6.30
N ARG A 140 20.16 -5.26 -5.53
CA ARG A 140 20.05 -5.40 -4.07
C ARG A 140 18.60 -5.52 -3.68
N GLU A 141 18.34 -6.23 -2.59
CA GLU A 141 16.99 -6.56 -2.18
C GLU A 141 16.84 -6.38 -0.67
N ILE A 142 15.92 -5.50 -0.29
CA ILE A 142 15.56 -5.21 1.09
C ILE A 142 14.24 -5.95 1.37
N SER A 143 14.32 -7.06 2.10
CA SER A 143 13.17 -7.90 2.47
C SER A 143 12.81 -7.84 3.96
N SER A 144 13.52 -7.01 4.72
CA SER A 144 13.36 -6.93 6.17
C SER A 144 13.94 -5.65 6.77
N GLY A 145 13.37 -5.23 7.90
CA GLY A 145 13.94 -4.24 8.80
C GLY A 145 14.60 -4.90 10.01
N SER A 146 15.02 -4.08 10.98
CA SER A 146 15.60 -4.56 12.24
C SER A 146 15.08 -3.77 13.43
N THR A 147 14.66 -4.47 14.48
CA THR A 147 14.29 -3.89 15.77
C THR A 147 15.34 -4.27 16.82
N PRO A 148 15.53 -3.49 17.89
CA PRO A 148 16.37 -3.90 19.02
C PRO A 148 16.01 -5.30 19.54
N SER A 149 17.02 -6.07 19.94
CA SER A 149 16.86 -7.32 20.69
C SER A 149 17.04 -7.04 22.19
N ASP A 150 16.53 -7.93 23.04
CA ASP A 150 16.79 -7.92 24.49
C ASP A 150 18.30 -8.11 24.79
N ARG A 151 19.05 -8.67 23.84
CA ARG A 151 20.51 -8.83 23.94
C ARG A 151 21.23 -7.61 23.38
N LYS A 152 21.98 -6.90 24.23
CA LYS A 152 22.80 -5.74 23.83
C LYS A 152 23.73 -6.08 22.67
N GLY A 153 23.73 -5.22 21.64
CA GLY A 153 24.54 -5.40 20.42
C GLY A 153 23.90 -6.31 19.37
N PHE A 154 22.68 -6.80 19.61
CA PHE A 154 21.93 -7.63 18.68
C PHE A 154 20.61 -6.98 18.29
N VAL A 155 20.09 -7.37 17.13
CA VAL A 155 18.82 -6.93 16.57
C VAL A 155 17.99 -8.14 16.14
N VAL A 156 16.68 -8.00 16.17
CA VAL A 156 15.75 -8.98 15.60
C VAL A 156 15.40 -8.54 14.19
N ARG A 157 15.68 -9.40 13.20
CA ARG A 157 15.28 -9.16 11.81
C ARG A 157 13.76 -9.26 11.70
N ARG A 158 13.13 -8.32 10.99
CA ARG A 158 11.67 -8.28 10.83
C ARG A 158 11.31 -8.30 9.36
N THR A 159 10.78 -9.41 8.87
CA THR A 159 10.45 -9.59 7.45
C THR A 159 9.21 -8.80 7.08
N PHE A 160 9.08 -8.42 5.81
CA PHE A 160 7.92 -7.66 5.34
C PHE A 160 6.80 -8.60 4.90
N THR A 161 5.61 -8.41 5.44
CA THR A 161 4.44 -9.23 5.11
C THR A 161 3.20 -8.36 5.05
N PHE A 162 2.41 -8.47 3.98
CA PHE A 162 1.11 -7.80 3.93
C PHE A 162 0.17 -8.40 4.97
N ALA A 163 -0.59 -7.56 5.65
CA ALA A 163 -1.53 -7.97 6.70
C ALA A 163 -2.91 -7.37 6.45
N PRO A 164 -3.98 -8.07 6.85
CA PRO A 164 -5.33 -7.53 6.74
C PRO A 164 -5.51 -6.35 7.70
N VAL A 165 -6.24 -5.34 7.25
CA VAL A 165 -6.72 -4.27 8.12
C VAL A 165 -8.11 -4.65 8.63
N SER A 166 -8.33 -4.50 9.93
CA SER A 166 -9.65 -4.68 10.54
C SER A 166 -10.20 -3.35 11.03
N CYS A 167 -11.52 -3.19 10.95
CA CYS A 167 -12.21 -2.01 11.45
C CYS A 167 -12.81 -2.27 12.82
N VAL A 168 -12.86 -1.23 13.66
CA VAL A 168 -13.52 -1.25 14.96
C VAL A 168 -14.53 -0.12 15.02
N GLU A 169 -15.76 -0.46 15.39
CA GLU A 169 -16.86 0.49 15.66
C GLU A 169 -16.73 1.08 17.08
N ASP A 170 -17.38 2.22 17.32
CA ASP A 170 -17.49 2.84 18.66
C ASP A 170 -16.18 3.05 19.44
N VAL A 171 -15.29 3.84 18.85
CA VAL A 171 -14.04 4.27 19.49
C VAL A 171 -14.06 5.74 19.92
N ALA A 172 -13.30 6.06 20.98
CA ALA A 172 -13.14 7.42 21.46
C ALA A 172 -12.62 8.37 20.37
N ARG A 173 -13.05 9.64 20.40
CA ARG A 173 -12.68 10.67 19.41
C ARG A 173 -11.17 10.84 19.26
N THR A 174 -10.41 10.70 20.35
CA THR A 174 -8.94 10.74 20.34
C THR A 174 -8.32 9.61 19.51
N ARG A 175 -8.86 8.39 19.61
CA ARG A 175 -8.44 7.25 18.78
C ARG A 175 -8.77 7.47 17.31
N ILE A 176 -9.95 8.01 16.99
CA ILE A 176 -10.33 8.34 15.59
C ILE A 176 -9.31 9.28 14.95
N VAL A 177 -8.89 10.34 15.66
CA VAL A 177 -7.90 11.30 15.14
C VAL A 177 -6.55 10.63 14.90
N GLN A 178 -6.11 9.74 15.80
CA GLN A 178 -4.85 9.02 15.66
C GLN A 178 -4.89 7.97 14.54
N ASP A 179 -5.99 7.24 14.43
CA ASP A 179 -6.21 6.26 13.36
C ASP A 179 -6.31 6.95 12.01
N ALA A 180 -6.91 8.15 11.94
CA ALA A 180 -6.96 8.95 10.72
C ALA A 180 -5.56 9.39 10.27
N LYS A 181 -4.64 9.70 11.19
CA LYS A 181 -3.23 9.96 10.84
C LYS A 181 -2.56 8.70 10.28
N THR A 182 -2.79 7.54 10.91
CA THR A 182 -2.27 6.26 10.40
C THR A 182 -2.81 5.95 9.01
N ALA A 183 -4.11 6.08 8.80
CA ALA A 183 -4.79 5.79 7.54
C ALA A 183 -4.35 6.73 6.39
N ARG A 184 -3.68 7.85 6.69
CA ARG A 184 -3.10 8.71 5.65
C ARG A 184 -1.93 8.06 4.93
N SER A 185 -1.02 7.45 5.69
CA SER A 185 0.20 6.84 5.17
C SER A 185 0.06 5.34 4.89
N LEU A 186 -1.00 4.71 5.41
CA LEU A 186 -1.27 3.28 5.19
C LEU A 186 -1.47 2.95 3.71
N GLY A 187 -1.01 1.78 3.29
CA GLY A 187 -1.20 1.31 1.92
C GLY A 187 -0.14 1.85 0.96
N VAL A 188 1.00 2.31 1.48
CA VAL A 188 2.08 2.92 0.69
C VAL A 188 3.44 2.38 1.12
N ILE A 189 4.20 1.86 0.16
CA ILE A 189 5.64 1.64 0.29
C ILE A 189 6.32 2.82 -0.42
N ARG A 190 7.00 3.68 0.35
CA ARG A 190 7.77 4.80 -0.17
C ARG A 190 9.25 4.46 -0.14
N VAL A 191 9.91 4.60 -1.28
CA VAL A 191 11.35 4.40 -1.41
C VAL A 191 11.99 5.72 -1.80
N THR A 192 12.95 6.19 -1.01
CA THR A 192 13.70 7.40 -1.34
C THR A 192 15.12 7.02 -1.75
N ALA A 193 15.59 7.62 -2.83
CA ALA A 193 16.97 7.53 -3.27
C ALA A 193 17.64 8.89 -3.04
N SER A 194 18.83 8.87 -2.45
CA SER A 194 19.59 10.07 -2.13
C SER A 194 21.07 9.82 -2.35
N VAL A 195 21.85 10.88 -2.57
CA VAL A 195 23.31 10.80 -2.65
C VAL A 195 23.95 11.51 -1.48
N GLY A 196 25.03 10.93 -0.95
CA GLY A 196 25.67 11.34 0.29
C GLY A 196 27.18 11.56 0.17
N ARG A 197 27.73 12.53 0.91
CA ARG A 197 29.16 12.79 1.06
C ARG A 197 29.53 13.07 2.53
N GLY A 198 30.68 12.54 2.96
CA GLY A 198 31.23 12.78 4.30
C GLY A 198 30.47 11.98 5.36
N GLU A 199 30.75 10.69 5.44
CA GLU A 199 30.14 9.77 6.41
C GLU A 199 30.46 10.17 7.85
N LYS A 200 29.46 10.07 8.73
CA LYS A 200 29.63 10.13 10.19
C LYS A 200 28.93 8.94 10.84
N ALA A 201 29.63 8.28 11.76
CA ALA A 201 29.05 7.24 12.59
C ALA A 201 27.98 7.85 13.50
N VAL A 202 26.84 7.18 13.62
CA VAL A 202 25.76 7.58 14.52
C VAL A 202 25.33 6.42 15.40
N LEU A 203 24.77 6.75 16.56
CA LEU A 203 24.21 5.75 17.44
C LEU A 203 22.99 5.11 16.79
N TYR A 204 22.89 3.78 16.91
CA TYR A 204 21.69 3.06 16.52
C TYR A 204 20.56 3.40 17.48
N ALA A 205 19.57 4.15 16.97
CA ALA A 205 18.40 4.53 17.74
C ALA A 205 17.37 3.39 17.86
N GLY A 206 17.51 2.30 17.08
CA GLY A 206 16.52 1.22 17.04
C GLY A 206 15.23 1.65 16.37
N ASN A 207 14.77 0.90 15.38
CA ASN A 207 13.42 1.11 14.88
C ASN A 207 12.43 0.39 15.79
N THR A 208 11.32 1.04 16.13
CA THR A 208 10.19 0.43 16.83
C THR A 208 9.06 0.18 15.83
N PHE A 209 9.04 -0.98 15.18
CA PHE A 209 7.94 -1.30 14.27
C PHE A 209 6.64 -1.49 15.04
N ARG A 210 5.53 -1.13 14.41
CA ARG A 210 4.21 -1.60 14.84
C ARG A 210 4.31 -3.13 14.88
N GLY A 211 4.22 -3.71 16.08
CA GLY A 211 4.49 -5.14 16.29
C GLY A 211 3.49 -6.02 15.54
N ASN A 212 3.49 -7.33 15.81
CA ASN A 212 2.48 -8.27 15.28
C ASN A 212 1.06 -8.02 15.83
N GLN A 213 0.78 -6.85 16.39
CA GLN A 213 -0.56 -6.48 16.83
C GLN A 213 -1.47 -6.37 15.61
N LYS A 214 -2.70 -6.84 15.78
CA LYS A 214 -3.73 -6.77 14.75
C LYS A 214 -3.91 -5.30 14.34
N LEU A 215 -3.82 -5.02 13.04
CA LEU A 215 -3.95 -3.66 12.53
C LEU A 215 -5.43 -3.26 12.55
N GLU A 216 -5.83 -2.65 13.66
CA GLU A 216 -7.20 -2.22 13.93
C GLU A 216 -7.33 -0.71 13.85
N LEU A 217 -8.15 -0.23 12.93
CA LEU A 217 -8.43 1.20 12.74
C LEU A 217 -9.91 1.49 12.95
N ALA A 218 -10.21 2.68 13.47
CA ALA A 218 -11.57 3.19 13.53
C ALA A 218 -12.19 3.21 12.14
N GLU A 219 -13.39 2.67 11.96
CA GLU A 219 -14.08 2.69 10.66
C GLU A 219 -14.23 4.13 10.12
N LYS A 220 -14.56 5.07 11.01
CA LYS A 220 -14.65 6.50 10.70
C LYS A 220 -13.35 7.10 10.17
N ALA A 221 -12.19 6.55 10.55
CA ALA A 221 -10.88 7.01 10.08
C ALA A 221 -10.54 6.50 8.67
N MET A 222 -11.22 5.44 8.21
CA MET A 222 -10.98 4.76 6.93
C MET A 222 -11.95 5.22 5.84
N LYS A 223 -13.00 5.96 6.22
CA LYS A 223 -14.05 6.40 5.31
C LYS A 223 -13.47 7.18 4.12
N GLY A 224 -13.82 6.75 2.91
CA GLY A 224 -13.33 7.33 1.66
C GLY A 224 -12.00 6.76 1.15
N LYS A 225 -11.42 5.74 1.82
CA LYS A 225 -10.23 5.03 1.33
C LYS A 225 -10.46 3.53 1.32
N GLU A 226 -10.15 2.88 0.20
CA GLU A 226 -10.18 1.42 0.12
C GLU A 226 -8.88 0.78 0.63
N LEU A 227 -8.67 0.87 1.95
CA LEU A 227 -7.51 0.28 2.61
C LEU A 227 -7.86 -1.11 3.13
N SER A 228 -7.71 -2.13 2.26
CA SER A 228 -7.94 -3.53 2.63
C SER A 228 -6.73 -4.17 3.32
N HIS A 229 -5.52 -3.66 3.05
CA HIS A 229 -4.26 -4.24 3.50
C HIS A 229 -3.37 -3.17 4.15
N GLY A 230 -2.67 -3.59 5.19
CA GLY A 230 -1.53 -2.91 5.79
C GLY A 230 -0.30 -3.81 5.75
N THR A 231 0.65 -3.55 6.63
CA THR A 231 1.83 -4.39 6.79
C THR A 231 2.02 -4.90 8.21
N SER A 232 2.70 -6.04 8.31
CA SER A 232 3.17 -6.63 9.56
C SER A 232 4.64 -6.99 9.43
N PHE A 233 5.30 -7.09 10.58
CA PHE A 233 6.74 -7.25 10.70
C PHE A 233 7.08 -8.45 11.60
N PRO A 234 6.75 -9.69 11.18
CA PRO A 234 7.00 -10.87 11.99
C PRO A 234 8.48 -11.02 12.34
N ALA A 235 8.73 -11.52 13.55
CA ALA A 235 10.07 -11.74 14.07
C ALA A 235 10.76 -12.88 13.30
N GLY A 236 11.97 -12.61 12.84
CA GLY A 236 12.87 -13.60 12.24
C GLY A 236 14.11 -13.82 13.10
N ALA A 237 15.22 -14.15 12.45
CA ALA A 237 16.49 -14.43 13.12
C ALA A 237 17.05 -13.22 13.87
N VAL A 238 17.78 -13.51 14.95
CA VAL A 238 18.59 -12.52 15.68
C VAL A 238 19.92 -12.35 14.95
N GLY A 239 20.31 -11.10 14.70
CA GLY A 239 21.56 -10.73 14.06
C GLY A 239 22.36 -9.73 14.88
N VAL A 240 23.60 -9.46 14.45
CA VAL A 240 24.42 -8.40 15.02
C VAL A 240 23.83 -7.05 14.62
N GLN A 241 23.83 -6.10 15.55
CA GLN A 241 23.37 -4.75 15.29
C GLN A 241 24.19 -4.10 14.15
N PRO A 242 23.54 -3.53 13.13
CA PRO A 242 24.25 -2.90 12.03
C PRO A 242 24.95 -1.62 12.49
N ARG A 243 26.05 -1.27 11.81
CA ARG A 243 26.65 0.06 11.90
C ARG A 243 25.67 1.07 11.29
N MET A 244 25.35 2.11 12.04
CA MET A 244 24.55 3.23 11.53
C MET A 244 25.46 4.37 11.13
N VAL A 245 25.14 4.94 9.98
CA VAL A 245 25.89 6.02 9.37
C VAL A 245 24.91 7.08 8.90
N SER A 246 25.37 8.32 8.87
CA SER A 246 24.69 9.42 8.19
C SER A 246 25.73 10.21 7.42
N PHE A 247 25.28 11.13 6.57
CA PHE A 247 26.17 11.95 5.75
C PHE A 247 26.11 13.40 6.19
N ASN A 248 27.23 14.11 6.04
CA ASN A 248 27.31 15.54 6.30
C ASN A 248 26.60 16.34 5.21
N HIS A 249 26.67 15.85 3.97
CA HIS A 249 25.97 16.43 2.83
C HIS A 249 25.16 15.34 2.17
N GLU A 250 23.84 15.53 2.11
CA GLU A 250 22.92 14.58 1.53
C GLU A 250 21.90 15.31 0.66
N ARG A 251 21.59 14.72 -0.49
CA ARG A 251 20.61 15.26 -1.43
C ARG A 251 19.73 14.14 -1.97
N ASP A 252 18.42 14.29 -1.84
CA ASP A 252 17.45 13.40 -2.47
C ASP A 252 17.50 13.55 -4.00
N VAL A 253 17.47 12.42 -4.70
CA VAL A 253 17.52 12.34 -6.17
C VAL A 253 16.25 11.77 -6.77
N ALA A 254 15.52 10.93 -6.04
CA ALA A 254 14.26 10.37 -6.49
C ALA A 254 13.39 9.85 -5.32
N GLU A 255 12.07 9.88 -5.52
CA GLU A 255 11.10 9.22 -4.65
C GLU A 255 10.19 8.29 -5.47
N PHE A 256 9.97 7.09 -4.96
CA PHE A 256 9.09 6.09 -5.55
C PHE A 256 7.98 5.75 -4.56
N PHE A 257 6.73 5.77 -5.04
CA PHE A 257 5.54 5.50 -4.24
C PHE A 257 4.80 4.31 -4.84
N PHE A 258 4.82 3.18 -4.13
CA PHE A 258 4.05 1.99 -4.49
C PHE A 258 2.80 1.94 -3.60
N LYS A 259 1.66 2.35 -4.16
CA LYS A 259 0.35 2.24 -3.51
C LYS A 259 -0.14 0.81 -3.65
N TYR A 260 -0.17 0.06 -2.55
CA TYR A 260 -0.58 -1.34 -2.62
C TYR A 260 -2.03 -1.52 -2.20
N ARG A 261 -2.77 -2.33 -2.96
CA ARG A 261 -4.21 -2.59 -2.76
C ARG A 261 -4.53 -4.05 -3.05
N SER A 262 -5.62 -4.57 -2.50
CA SER A 262 -6.12 -5.87 -2.97
C SER A 262 -6.61 -5.77 -4.40
N ARG A 263 -6.66 -6.89 -5.13
CA ARG A 263 -7.24 -6.93 -6.48
C ARG A 263 -8.64 -6.32 -6.55
N GLY A 264 -9.51 -6.69 -5.60
CA GLY A 264 -10.87 -6.15 -5.53
C GLY A 264 -10.90 -4.64 -5.27
N ALA A 265 -9.93 -4.11 -4.51
CA ALA A 265 -9.82 -2.67 -4.30
C ALA A 265 -9.32 -1.93 -5.54
N LEU A 266 -8.32 -2.48 -6.24
CA LEU A 266 -7.87 -1.95 -7.53
C LEU A 266 -9.01 -1.90 -8.57
N GLN A 267 -9.94 -2.88 -8.54
CA GLN A 267 -11.11 -2.89 -9.42
C GLN A 267 -12.16 -1.83 -9.06
N ARG A 268 -12.37 -1.58 -7.77
CA ARG A 268 -13.33 -0.55 -7.31
C ARG A 268 -12.79 0.86 -7.46
N GLU A 269 -11.48 1.04 -7.28
CA GLU A 269 -10.75 2.28 -7.61
C GLU A 269 -10.53 2.46 -9.13
N LEU A 270 -11.02 1.52 -9.97
CA LEU A 270 -10.90 1.53 -11.44
C LEU A 270 -9.45 1.59 -11.98
N ILE A 271 -8.47 1.23 -11.15
CA ILE A 271 -7.06 1.10 -11.54
C ILE A 271 -6.86 -0.08 -12.50
N ILE A 272 -7.56 -1.17 -12.23
CA ILE A 272 -7.63 -2.33 -13.13
C ILE A 272 -9.07 -2.52 -13.59
N PRO A 273 -9.29 -3.05 -14.80
CA PRO A 273 -10.63 -3.34 -15.28
C PRO A 273 -11.36 -4.21 -14.26
N GLN A 274 -12.59 -3.84 -13.96
CA GLN A 274 -13.47 -4.75 -13.25
C GLN A 274 -13.49 -6.04 -14.05
N SER A 275 -13.17 -7.16 -13.37
CA SER A 275 -13.51 -8.46 -13.93
C SER A 275 -14.97 -8.34 -14.36
N PRO A 276 -15.34 -8.75 -15.58
CA PRO A 276 -16.75 -8.92 -15.85
C PRO A 276 -17.20 -9.87 -14.75
N ALA A 277 -17.90 -9.34 -13.74
CA ALA A 277 -18.75 -10.16 -12.90
C ALA A 277 -19.48 -11.01 -13.93
N SER A 278 -19.44 -12.33 -13.77
CA SER A 278 -20.29 -13.24 -14.52
C SER A 278 -21.63 -12.57 -14.60
N THR A 279 -21.89 -11.91 -15.73
CA THR A 279 -23.17 -11.34 -16.01
C THR A 279 -24.07 -12.56 -15.88
N PRO A 280 -25.18 -12.50 -15.11
CA PRO A 280 -26.23 -13.46 -15.31
C PRO A 280 -26.71 -13.21 -16.74
N VAL A 281 -26.00 -13.88 -17.63
CA VAL A 281 -26.30 -14.31 -18.96
C VAL A 281 -27.37 -13.46 -19.64
N LEU A 282 -26.96 -12.31 -20.18
CA LEU A 282 -27.80 -11.59 -21.14
C LEU A 282 -28.12 -12.47 -22.35
N ASP A 283 -27.25 -13.45 -22.66
CA ASP A 283 -27.47 -14.43 -23.72
C ASP A 283 -28.43 -15.59 -23.34
N GLU A 284 -28.77 -15.82 -22.06
CA GLU A 284 -29.78 -16.82 -21.66
C GLU A 284 -31.13 -16.17 -21.41
N ILE A 285 -31.19 -14.86 -21.12
CA ILE A 285 -32.48 -14.16 -20.95
C ILE A 285 -33.26 -14.11 -22.27
N ASP A 286 -32.58 -14.01 -23.42
CA ASP A 286 -33.22 -14.08 -24.74
C ASP A 286 -33.80 -15.49 -25.06
N GLY A 287 -33.42 -16.53 -24.30
CA GLY A 287 -33.94 -17.89 -24.42
C GLY A 287 -34.98 -18.29 -23.38
N LEU A 288 -35.24 -17.44 -22.37
CA LEU A 288 -36.19 -17.74 -21.29
C LEU A 288 -37.61 -17.30 -21.69
N SER A 289 -38.60 -18.16 -21.39
CA SER A 289 -39.99 -17.79 -21.58
C SER A 289 -40.37 -16.62 -20.65
N GLU A 290 -41.35 -15.80 -21.06
CA GLU A 290 -41.83 -14.67 -20.25
C GLU A 290 -42.27 -15.10 -18.83
N LEU A 291 -42.70 -16.35 -18.68
CA LEU A 291 -43.03 -16.98 -17.40
C LEU A 291 -41.82 -17.18 -16.49
N GLU A 292 -40.68 -17.58 -17.04
CA GLU A 292 -39.43 -17.78 -16.30
C GLU A 292 -38.81 -16.44 -15.89
N ILE A 293 -38.85 -15.44 -16.77
CA ILE A 293 -38.45 -14.06 -16.46
C ILE A 293 -39.30 -13.51 -15.31
N ARG A 294 -40.62 -13.68 -15.36
CA ARG A 294 -41.53 -13.27 -14.27
C ARG A 294 -41.33 -14.08 -12.99
N ARG A 295 -40.88 -15.33 -13.06
CA ARG A 295 -40.55 -16.14 -11.88
C ARG A 295 -39.28 -15.60 -11.21
N LEU A 296 -38.22 -15.41 -12.00
CA LEU A 296 -36.93 -14.92 -11.54
C LEU A 296 -37.04 -13.52 -10.92
N ALA A 297 -37.78 -12.61 -11.57
CA ALA A 297 -38.04 -11.27 -11.05
C ALA A 297 -38.76 -11.28 -9.69
N ARG A 298 -39.73 -12.19 -9.51
CA ARG A 298 -40.43 -12.35 -8.22
C ARG A 298 -39.50 -12.91 -7.14
N GLU A 299 -38.61 -13.82 -7.50
CA GLU A 299 -37.63 -14.41 -6.59
C GLU A 299 -36.60 -13.37 -6.13
N MET A 300 -36.07 -12.56 -7.05
CA MET A 300 -35.16 -11.46 -6.72
C MET A 300 -35.82 -10.38 -5.85
N LEU A 301 -37.09 -10.05 -6.11
CA LEU A 301 -37.83 -9.10 -5.27
C LEU A 301 -38.08 -9.63 -3.85
N ARG A 302 -38.29 -10.94 -3.69
CA ARG A 302 -38.44 -11.58 -2.38
C ARG A 302 -37.12 -11.58 -1.61
N ALA A 303 -36.02 -11.98 -2.26
CA ALA A 303 -34.68 -11.94 -1.65
C ALA A 303 -34.34 -10.51 -1.17
N LYS A 304 -34.60 -9.50 -2.01
CA LYS A 304 -34.36 -8.08 -1.66
C LYS A 304 -35.27 -7.56 -0.54
N GLN A 305 -36.48 -8.10 -0.39
CA GLN A 305 -37.37 -7.76 0.73
C GLN A 305 -36.97 -8.47 2.03
N GLU A 306 -36.43 -9.69 1.94
CA GLU A 306 -35.89 -10.42 3.08
C GLU A 306 -34.61 -9.76 3.61
N ASP A 307 -33.70 -9.33 2.73
CA ASP A 307 -32.51 -8.57 3.09
C ASP A 307 -32.88 -7.22 3.76
N ARG A 308 -33.87 -6.50 3.21
CA ARG A 308 -34.37 -5.28 3.87
C ARG A 308 -35.06 -5.53 5.21
N ARG A 309 -35.66 -6.70 5.41
CA ARG A 309 -36.30 -7.09 6.69
C ARG A 309 -35.27 -7.55 7.72
N SER A 310 -34.22 -8.23 7.30
CA SER A 310 -33.11 -8.64 8.18
C SER A 310 -32.30 -7.42 8.63
N GLU A 311 -32.01 -6.47 7.72
CA GLU A 311 -31.41 -5.18 8.05
C GLU A 311 -32.25 -4.40 9.07
N ARG A 312 -33.56 -4.26 8.84
CA ARG A 312 -34.47 -3.58 9.77
C ARG A 312 -34.65 -4.31 11.11
N ARG A 313 -34.49 -5.63 11.16
CA ARG A 313 -34.52 -6.41 12.42
C ARG A 313 -33.21 -6.27 13.21
N ALA A 314 -32.09 -6.09 12.53
CA ALA A 314 -30.80 -5.84 13.18
C ALA A 314 -30.69 -4.45 13.83
N THR A 315 -31.47 -3.46 13.36
CA THR A 315 -31.47 -2.09 13.92
C THR A 315 -32.50 -1.82 15.02
N VAL A 316 -33.38 -2.76 15.36
CA VAL A 316 -34.37 -2.58 16.44
C VAL A 316 -33.83 -3.19 17.72
N LYS A 317 -32.91 -2.47 18.36
CA LYS A 317 -32.63 -2.63 19.79
C LYS A 317 -33.82 -2.02 20.53
N ARG A 318 -34.70 -2.88 21.03
CA ARG A 318 -35.76 -2.52 21.97
C ARG A 318 -35.09 -2.03 23.26
N GLU A 319 -35.18 -0.75 23.55
CA GLU A 319 -35.12 -0.27 24.94
C GLU A 319 -36.56 -0.24 25.46
N ASN A 320 -36.87 -1.20 26.32
CA ASN A 320 -38.01 -1.12 27.22
C ASN A 320 -37.68 -2.01 28.43
N ASP A 321 -37.22 -1.42 29.52
CA ASP A 321 -38.01 -1.20 30.74
C ASP A 321 -37.06 -0.83 31.90
N ASP A 322 -37.21 0.37 32.46
CA ASP A 322 -37.51 0.57 33.90
C ASP A 322 -37.36 2.04 34.35
N THR A 323 -38.46 2.55 34.87
CA THR A 323 -38.59 3.60 35.91
C THR A 323 -38.33 5.08 35.57
N ASP A 324 -39.44 5.78 35.35
CA ASP A 324 -39.88 6.96 36.09
C ASP A 324 -38.83 8.03 36.44
N ARG A 325 -38.62 9.00 35.53
CA ARG A 325 -38.32 10.40 35.88
C ARG A 325 -38.92 11.36 34.86
N THR A 326 -40.00 12.00 35.29
CA THR A 326 -40.52 13.26 34.76
C THR A 326 -39.40 14.32 34.78
N GLY A 327 -39.05 14.85 33.60
CA GLY A 327 -38.15 16.00 33.42
C GLY A 327 -38.57 16.77 32.17
N PRO A 328 -38.56 18.11 32.18
CA PRO A 328 -39.32 18.90 31.23
C PRO A 328 -38.69 18.85 29.83
N ALA A 329 -39.56 18.85 28.83
CA ALA A 329 -39.20 19.14 27.44
C ALA A 329 -38.39 20.44 27.40
N ARG A 330 -37.31 20.47 26.62
CA ARG A 330 -36.53 21.69 26.37
C ARG A 330 -37.48 22.76 25.82
N GLU A 331 -37.77 23.78 26.63
CA GLU A 331 -38.49 24.96 26.19
C GLU A 331 -37.61 25.73 25.22
N PHE A 332 -38.06 25.85 23.97
CA PHE A 332 -37.44 26.75 23.01
C PHE A 332 -37.62 28.19 23.50
N LYS A 333 -36.53 28.96 23.48
CA LYS A 333 -36.56 30.37 23.90
C LYS A 333 -37.35 31.17 22.87
N MET A 334 -38.58 31.51 23.21
CA MET A 334 -39.49 32.30 22.37
C MET A 334 -39.17 33.79 22.55
N VAL A 335 -38.97 34.51 21.45
CA VAL A 335 -38.78 35.95 21.43
C VAL A 335 -40.07 36.61 20.92
N ARG A 336 -40.57 37.60 21.65
CA ARG A 336 -41.71 38.43 21.23
C ARG A 336 -41.24 39.51 20.29
N MET A 337 -41.84 39.57 19.10
CA MET A 337 -41.65 40.65 18.15
C MET A 337 -42.63 41.79 18.43
N ASP A 338 -42.30 43.00 17.97
CA ASP A 338 -43.08 44.22 18.22
C ASP A 338 -44.49 44.20 17.60
N ASP A 339 -44.79 43.24 16.72
CA ASP A 339 -46.13 43.00 16.14
C ASP A 339 -47.04 42.13 17.03
N GLY A 340 -46.51 41.56 18.12
CA GLY A 340 -47.23 40.68 19.04
C GLY A 340 -47.13 39.18 18.71
N LYS A 341 -46.48 38.78 17.61
CA LYS A 341 -46.16 37.38 17.31
C LYS A 341 -44.88 36.91 18.02
N GLU A 342 -44.86 35.63 18.38
CA GLU A 342 -43.72 34.95 19.01
C GLU A 342 -42.96 34.12 17.96
N ALA A 343 -41.62 34.20 17.97
CA ALA A 343 -40.74 33.46 17.08
C ALA A 343 -39.66 32.70 17.88
N VAL A 344 -39.25 31.55 17.37
CA VAL A 344 -38.18 30.73 17.95
C VAL A 344 -36.83 31.22 17.44
N ASP A 345 -35.93 31.59 18.36
CA ASP A 345 -34.57 32.01 18.04
C ASP A 345 -33.70 30.79 17.66
N LEU A 346 -33.07 30.84 16.48
CA LEU A 346 -32.24 29.77 15.91
C LEU A 346 -30.77 30.19 15.75
N THR A 347 -30.31 31.25 16.43
CA THR A 347 -28.96 31.80 16.20
C THR A 347 -27.80 31.17 16.97
N ASP A 348 -27.99 29.99 17.59
CA ASP A 348 -26.88 29.22 18.18
C ASP A 348 -26.73 27.85 17.49
N ASP A 349 -25.83 27.79 16.49
CA ASP A 349 -25.14 26.58 15.99
C ASP A 349 -23.66 26.87 15.69
#